data_AF-A0A7J6VT74-F1
#
_entry.id   AF-A0A7J6VT74-F1
#
_cell.length_a   1.000
_cell.length_b   1.000
_cell.length_c   1.000
_cell.angle_alpha   90.00
_cell.angle_beta   90.00
_cell.angle_gamma   90.00
#
_symmetry.space_group_name_H-M   'P 1'
#
loop_
_entity.id
_entity.type
_entity.pdbx_description
1 polymer ?
#
loop_
_entity_poly.entity_id
_entity_poly.type
_entity_poly.pdbx_seq_one_letter_code
_entity_poly.pdbx_strand_id
1 'polypeptide(L)'
;MVGPTKSSKKSQKPQKRGVDFKKYKRKIGRKLPPPKNATNTEIKSKAIILPEQSVASERTGLVVSDRGMTLKELLQQTSHRNARVRRDALNAIMGMASKHPLEIKLHKLAMIEKLRERISDEDKGVRETLYQLLKTVIFPGCKEDIPGSIISLIMAYIFNAMTHLMFDIRLMAFNFFELVVQHYPSSFLLYADKVLQNYVDILKKKHSYVQDKGKLMSALAGLVRCLSLLPSVEQKASPSYEKVIVVAF
;
A
#
# COMPACT_ATOMS: atom_id res chain seq x y z
N MET A 1 47.17 11.02 -83.26
CA MET A 1 46.03 11.96 -83.38
C MET A 1 44.92 11.29 -84.19
N VAL A 2 43.67 11.69 -83.94
CA VAL A 2 42.40 11.16 -84.49
C VAL A 2 42.04 9.79 -83.87
N GLY A 3 40.97 9.57 -83.10
CA GLY A 3 39.70 10.26 -82.83
C GLY A 3 38.66 9.14 -82.65
N PRO A 4 37.77 9.15 -81.64
CA PRO A 4 37.07 7.94 -81.21
C PRO A 4 35.82 7.62 -82.05
N THR A 5 35.61 6.35 -82.38
CA THR A 5 34.35 5.84 -82.97
C THR A 5 33.29 5.67 -81.88
N LYS A 6 32.14 6.32 -82.09
CA LYS A 6 31.04 6.46 -81.14
C LYS A 6 30.35 5.12 -80.85
N SER A 7 30.26 4.75 -79.58
CA SER A 7 29.31 3.75 -79.09
C SER A 7 27.89 4.33 -79.10
N SER A 8 26.95 3.64 -79.76
CA SER A 8 25.54 4.03 -79.77
C SER A 8 24.90 3.77 -78.41
N LYS A 9 24.67 4.84 -77.65
CA LYS A 9 23.86 4.79 -76.42
C LYS A 9 22.44 4.35 -76.79
N LYS A 10 22.03 3.15 -76.35
CA LYS A 10 20.61 2.74 -76.32
C LYS A 10 19.85 3.80 -75.53
N SER A 11 18.95 4.49 -76.21
CA SER A 11 18.07 5.49 -75.63
C SER A 11 17.18 4.85 -74.57
N GLN A 12 17.45 5.15 -73.30
CA GLN A 12 16.48 4.97 -72.23
C GLN A 12 15.28 5.87 -72.57
N LYS A 13 14.18 5.27 -73.03
CA LYS A 13 12.94 6.01 -73.26
C LYS A 13 12.55 6.69 -71.94
N PRO A 14 12.32 8.02 -71.93
CA PRO A 14 11.92 8.73 -70.73
C PRO A 14 10.61 8.12 -70.22
N GLN A 15 10.56 7.83 -68.91
CA GLN A 15 9.31 7.42 -68.26
C GLN A 15 8.28 8.52 -68.52
N LYS A 16 7.25 8.20 -69.30
CA LYS A 16 6.13 9.10 -69.58
C LYS A 16 5.55 9.55 -68.24
N ARG A 17 5.85 10.78 -67.84
CA ARG A 17 5.13 11.50 -66.79
C ARG A 17 3.74 11.79 -67.35
N GLY A 18 2.69 11.51 -66.58
CA GLY A 18 1.28 11.68 -66.99
C GLY A 18 0.63 10.40 -67.50
N VAL A 19 0.62 9.33 -66.70
CA VAL A 19 -0.29 8.19 -66.95
C VAL A 19 -1.26 8.13 -65.79
N ASP A 20 -2.48 8.63 -65.99
CA ASP A 20 -3.52 8.74 -64.96
C ASP A 20 -3.95 7.36 -64.43
N PHE A 21 -3.77 6.31 -65.25
CA PHE A 21 -4.07 4.94 -64.86
C PHE A 21 -2.88 4.01 -65.08
N LYS A 22 -2.15 3.72 -64.00
CA LYS A 22 -1.16 2.63 -63.97
C LYS A 22 -1.84 1.30 -63.69
N LYS A 23 -1.75 0.34 -64.61
CA LYS A 23 -2.21 -1.05 -64.40
C LYS A 23 -1.06 -1.86 -63.80
N TYR A 24 -1.28 -2.44 -62.62
CA TYR A 24 -0.26 -3.28 -61.99
C TYR A 24 -0.12 -4.62 -62.73
N LYS A 25 1.13 -5.08 -62.93
CA LYS A 25 1.40 -6.40 -63.51
C LYS A 25 0.88 -7.49 -62.58
N ARG A 26 0.15 -8.47 -63.13
CA ARG A 26 -0.41 -9.60 -62.39
C ARG A 26 0.74 -10.43 -61.81
N LYS A 27 0.80 -10.54 -60.49
CA LYS A 27 1.76 -11.41 -59.79
C LYS A 27 1.10 -12.78 -59.61
N ILE A 28 1.68 -13.82 -60.22
CA ILE A 28 1.20 -15.20 -60.10
C ILE A 28 1.29 -15.63 -58.63
N GLY A 29 0.25 -16.29 -58.10
CA GLY A 29 0.20 -16.79 -56.72
C GLY A 29 -0.28 -15.80 -55.63
N ARG A 30 -0.60 -14.53 -55.96
CA ARG A 30 -1.19 -13.58 -55.01
C ARG A 30 -2.66 -13.32 -55.32
N LYS A 31 -3.49 -13.13 -54.29
CA LYS A 31 -4.90 -12.71 -54.45
C LYS A 31 -4.96 -11.41 -55.25
N LEU A 32 -5.91 -11.34 -56.19
CA LEU A 32 -6.11 -10.13 -56.98
C LEU A 32 -6.53 -8.98 -56.04
N PRO A 33 -5.94 -7.78 -56.18
CA PRO A 33 -6.40 -6.63 -55.42
C PRO A 33 -7.84 -6.28 -55.83
N PRO A 34 -8.64 -5.73 -54.91
CA PRO A 34 -9.98 -5.26 -55.22
C PRO A 34 -9.93 -4.22 -56.36
N PRO A 35 -11.01 -4.12 -57.16
CA PRO A 35 -11.05 -3.23 -58.31
C PRO A 35 -10.93 -1.77 -57.86
N LYS A 36 -10.40 -0.88 -58.73
CA LYS A 36 -10.05 0.51 -58.35
C LYS A 36 -11.23 1.37 -57.93
N ASN A 37 -12.44 0.98 -58.31
CA ASN A 37 -13.72 1.61 -57.93
C ASN A 37 -14.35 0.95 -56.69
N ALA A 38 -13.69 -0.02 -56.06
CA ALA A 38 -14.20 -0.63 -54.84
C ALA A 38 -14.07 0.36 -53.68
N THR A 39 -15.21 0.68 -53.08
CA THR A 39 -15.25 1.45 -51.83
C THR A 39 -14.95 0.49 -50.69
N ASN A 40 -13.92 0.79 -49.89
CA ASN A 40 -13.64 0.03 -48.68
C ASN A 40 -14.65 0.43 -47.58
N THR A 41 -15.48 -0.51 -47.14
CA THR A 41 -16.49 -0.33 -46.09
C THR A 41 -15.99 -0.76 -44.70
N GLU A 42 -14.71 -1.10 -44.55
CA GLU A 42 -14.11 -1.42 -43.26
C GLU A 42 -13.96 -0.17 -42.39
N ILE A 43 -14.99 0.11 -41.58
CA ILE A 43 -14.96 1.16 -40.57
C ILE A 43 -14.57 0.53 -39.23
N LYS A 44 -13.46 1.01 -38.64
CA LYS A 44 -13.03 0.64 -37.29
C LYS A 44 -13.31 1.81 -36.34
N SER A 45 -14.27 1.65 -35.45
CA SER A 45 -14.52 2.58 -34.35
C SER A 45 -14.06 1.98 -33.02
N LYS A 46 -13.62 2.84 -32.10
CA LYS A 46 -13.35 2.49 -30.70
C LYS A 46 -14.19 3.38 -29.81
N ALA A 47 -14.76 2.80 -28.76
CA ALA A 47 -15.50 3.56 -27.77
C ALA A 47 -14.55 4.41 -26.92
N ILE A 48 -14.98 5.62 -26.55
CA ILE A 48 -14.31 6.45 -25.55
C ILE A 48 -14.82 5.98 -24.19
N ILE A 49 -13.90 5.49 -23.35
CA ILE A 49 -14.21 5.13 -21.97
C ILE A 49 -13.94 6.36 -21.11
N LEU A 50 -15.00 7.02 -20.64
CA LEU A 50 -14.89 8.13 -19.71
C LEU A 50 -14.81 7.58 -18.28
N PRO A 51 -13.84 8.00 -17.46
CA PRO A 51 -13.80 7.60 -16.06
C PRO A 51 -15.01 8.15 -15.31
N GLU A 52 -15.72 7.27 -14.62
CA GLU A 52 -16.86 7.64 -13.77
C GLU A 52 -16.44 8.66 -12.71
N GLN A 53 -17.25 9.71 -12.57
CA GLN A 53 -17.08 10.72 -11.52
C GLN A 53 -17.99 10.35 -10.35
N SER A 54 -17.53 10.54 -9.10
CA SER A 54 -18.22 10.13 -7.86
C SER A 54 -19.65 10.69 -7.72
N VAL A 55 -20.03 11.70 -8.50
CA VAL A 55 -21.39 12.28 -8.57
C VAL A 55 -22.39 11.35 -9.27
N ALA A 56 -21.91 10.47 -10.15
CA ALA A 56 -22.72 9.55 -10.94
C ALA A 56 -22.85 8.15 -10.31
N SER A 57 -22.11 7.86 -9.23
CA SER A 57 -22.19 6.57 -8.56
C SER A 57 -23.43 6.50 -7.67
N GLU A 58 -24.24 5.45 -7.83
CA GLU A 58 -25.35 5.16 -6.93
C GLU A 58 -24.81 4.87 -5.51
N ARG A 59 -25.14 5.75 -4.56
CA ARG A 59 -24.76 5.63 -3.15
C ARG A 59 -25.89 5.03 -2.28
N THR A 60 -26.94 4.56 -2.91
CA THR A 60 -28.13 3.97 -2.28
C THR A 60 -27.74 2.73 -1.48
N GLY A 61 -27.81 2.83 -0.15
CA GLY A 61 -27.54 1.73 0.78
C GLY A 61 -26.13 1.68 1.37
N LEU A 62 -25.21 2.58 0.98
CA LEU A 62 -23.87 2.65 1.55
C LEU A 62 -23.76 3.66 2.69
N VAL A 63 -23.04 3.30 3.74
CA VAL A 63 -22.71 4.23 4.82
C VAL A 63 -21.75 5.31 4.31
N VAL A 64 -22.16 6.56 4.45
CA VAL A 64 -21.38 7.73 4.03
C VAL A 64 -20.94 8.57 5.22
N SER A 65 -19.78 9.22 5.08
CA SER A 65 -19.30 10.23 6.02
C SER A 65 -20.10 11.53 5.90
N ASP A 66 -19.85 12.47 6.81
CA ASP A 66 -20.47 13.80 6.79
C ASP A 66 -20.17 14.60 5.51
N ARG A 67 -19.12 14.22 4.79
CA ARG A 67 -18.75 14.77 3.48
C ARG A 67 -19.30 13.96 2.30
N GLY A 68 -20.17 12.99 2.56
CA GLY A 68 -20.79 12.12 1.55
C GLY A 68 -19.85 11.06 0.96
N MET A 69 -18.68 10.80 1.56
CA MET A 69 -17.71 9.82 1.06
C MET A 69 -17.88 8.47 1.72
N THR A 70 -17.75 7.41 0.93
CA THR A 70 -17.78 6.01 1.38
C THR A 70 -16.49 5.62 2.11
N LEU A 71 -16.51 4.53 2.89
CA LEU A 71 -15.32 4.01 3.56
C LEU A 71 -14.18 3.68 2.57
N LYS A 72 -14.51 3.12 1.39
CA LYS A 72 -13.53 2.79 0.35
C LYS A 72 -12.83 4.04 -0.19
N GLU A 73 -13.58 5.10 -0.47
CA GLU A 73 -13.02 6.39 -0.93
C GLU A 73 -12.14 7.02 0.15
N LEU A 74 -12.57 6.98 1.41
CA LEU A 74 -11.77 7.49 2.54
C LEU A 74 -10.47 6.71 2.70
N LEU A 75 -10.50 5.38 2.65
CA LEU A 75 -9.30 4.56 2.71
C LEU A 75 -8.33 4.90 1.56
N GLN A 76 -8.84 5.16 0.35
CA GLN A 76 -8.01 5.59 -0.77
C GLN A 76 -7.36 6.97 -0.52
N GLN A 77 -8.09 7.90 0.11
CA GLN A 77 -7.55 9.23 0.45
C GLN A 77 -6.45 9.18 1.52
N THR A 78 -6.38 8.11 2.34
CA THR A 78 -5.27 7.94 3.29
C THR A 78 -3.91 7.77 2.59
N SER A 79 -3.87 7.38 1.32
CA SER A 79 -2.63 7.28 0.53
C SER A 79 -2.34 8.53 -0.32
N HIS A 80 -3.10 9.62 -0.13
CA HIS A 80 -2.94 10.83 -0.92
C HIS A 80 -1.61 11.55 -0.64
N ARG A 81 -1.05 12.26 -1.64
CA ARG A 81 0.25 12.97 -1.49
C ARG A 81 0.22 14.10 -0.46
N ASN A 82 -0.93 14.78 -0.35
CA ASN A 82 -1.12 15.86 0.62
C ASN A 82 -1.44 15.32 2.02
N ALA A 83 -0.60 15.63 3.01
CA ALA A 83 -0.76 15.22 4.40
C ALA A 83 -2.07 15.69 5.04
N ARG A 84 -2.55 16.90 4.69
CA ARG A 84 -3.84 17.42 5.19
C ARG A 84 -4.99 16.53 4.74
N VAL A 85 -4.98 16.08 3.49
CA VAL A 85 -6.00 15.16 2.95
C VAL A 85 -5.94 13.81 3.65
N ARG A 86 -4.74 13.26 3.87
CA ARG A 86 -4.57 12.00 4.62
C ARG A 86 -5.14 12.11 6.04
N ARG A 87 -4.80 13.18 6.75
CA ARG A 87 -5.26 13.43 8.12
C ARG A 87 -6.77 13.62 8.19
N ASP A 88 -7.34 14.42 7.28
CA ASP A 88 -8.79 14.62 7.18
C ASP A 88 -9.53 13.29 6.91
N ALA A 89 -8.97 12.44 6.05
CA ALA A 89 -9.53 11.12 5.78
C ALA A 89 -9.53 10.22 7.03
N LEU A 90 -8.43 10.20 7.80
CA LEU A 90 -8.37 9.46 9.06
C LEU A 90 -9.40 9.95 10.08
N ASN A 91 -9.57 11.27 10.21
CA ASN A 91 -10.60 11.85 11.09
C ASN A 91 -12.02 11.53 10.61
N ALA A 92 -12.26 11.54 9.30
CA ALA A 92 -13.56 11.17 8.72
C ALA A 92 -13.88 9.68 8.98
N ILE A 93 -12.88 8.79 8.89
CA ILE A 93 -13.02 7.38 9.25
C ILE A 93 -13.38 7.24 10.74
N MET A 94 -12.70 7.99 11.62
CA MET A 94 -13.00 7.97 13.06
C MET A 94 -14.43 8.44 13.35
N GLY A 95 -14.88 9.54 12.73
CA GLY A 95 -16.25 10.04 12.89
C GLY A 95 -17.31 9.09 12.31
N MET A 96 -17.03 8.45 11.18
CA MET A 96 -17.89 7.42 10.59
C MET A 96 -18.04 6.22 11.53
N ALA A 97 -16.95 5.79 12.15
CA ALA A 97 -16.95 4.67 13.08
C ALA A 97 -17.80 4.90 14.32
N SER A 98 -17.83 6.14 14.83
CA SER A 98 -18.70 6.51 15.95
C SER A 98 -20.18 6.41 15.60
N LYS A 99 -20.57 6.67 14.34
CA LYS A 99 -21.97 6.64 13.89
C LYS A 99 -22.41 5.25 13.44
N HIS A 100 -21.50 4.46 12.85
CA HIS A 100 -21.79 3.17 12.23
C HIS A 100 -20.76 2.10 12.64
N PRO A 101 -20.76 1.64 13.91
CA PRO A 101 -19.76 0.70 14.40
C PRO A 101 -19.82 -0.69 13.75
N LEU A 102 -21.00 -1.12 13.26
CA LEU A 102 -21.18 -2.42 12.61
C LEU A 102 -20.46 -2.51 11.25
N GLU A 103 -20.52 -1.44 10.47
CA GLU A 103 -19.87 -1.36 9.14
C GLU A 103 -18.35 -1.47 9.26
N ILE A 104 -17.80 -0.84 10.31
CA ILE A 104 -16.37 -0.89 10.61
C ILE A 104 -15.93 -2.28 11.04
N LYS A 105 -16.75 -2.99 11.83
CA LYS A 105 -16.48 -4.39 12.19
C LYS A 105 -16.43 -5.30 10.96
N LEU A 106 -17.27 -5.04 9.95
CA LEU A 106 -17.29 -5.82 8.71
C LEU A 106 -16.03 -5.60 7.86
N HIS A 107 -15.55 -4.36 7.77
CA HIS A 107 -14.42 -3.97 6.92
C HIS A 107 -13.06 -3.83 7.63
N LYS A 108 -12.97 -4.27 8.89
CA LYS A 108 -11.77 -4.12 9.75
C LYS A 108 -10.45 -4.56 9.12
N LEU A 109 -10.42 -5.71 8.42
CA LEU A 109 -9.20 -6.26 7.83
C LEU A 109 -8.68 -5.33 6.72
N ALA A 110 -9.56 -4.94 5.80
CA ALA A 110 -9.24 -4.02 4.72
C ALA A 110 -8.76 -2.66 5.25
N MET A 111 -9.36 -2.19 6.36
CA MET A 111 -8.92 -0.98 7.03
C MET A 111 -7.50 -1.14 7.58
N ILE A 112 -7.22 -2.20 8.35
CA ILE A 112 -5.90 -2.46 8.92
C ILE A 112 -4.83 -2.58 7.82
N GLU A 113 -5.14 -3.31 6.75
CA GLU A 113 -4.22 -3.52 5.63
C GLU A 113 -3.76 -2.23 4.97
N LYS A 114 -4.65 -1.23 4.87
CA LYS A 114 -4.33 0.09 4.32
C LYS A 114 -3.74 1.03 5.35
N LEU A 115 -4.31 1.08 6.55
CA LEU A 115 -3.94 2.03 7.60
C LEU A 115 -2.55 1.75 8.19
N ARG A 116 -2.10 0.48 8.23
CA ARG A 116 -0.75 0.13 8.71
C ARG A 116 0.39 0.83 7.95
N GLU A 117 0.18 1.17 6.68
CA GLU A 117 1.17 1.90 5.88
C GLU A 117 1.43 3.32 6.42
N ARG A 118 0.48 3.88 7.17
CA ARG A 118 0.58 5.23 7.74
C ARG A 118 1.36 5.29 9.06
N ILE A 119 1.82 4.15 9.59
CA ILE A 119 2.66 4.10 10.80
C ILE A 119 3.99 4.85 10.57
N SER A 120 4.55 4.73 9.36
CA SER A 120 5.78 5.42 8.94
C SER A 120 5.51 6.68 8.11
N ASP A 121 4.32 7.30 8.23
CA ASP A 121 4.02 8.52 7.48
C ASP A 121 4.98 9.66 7.86
N GLU A 122 5.39 10.47 6.89
CA GLU A 122 6.33 11.58 7.11
C GLU A 122 5.72 12.66 8.02
N ASP A 123 4.41 12.91 7.89
CA ASP A 123 3.72 13.93 8.67
C ASP A 123 3.39 13.43 10.09
N LYS A 124 3.82 14.20 11.09
CA LYS A 124 3.57 13.87 12.51
C LYS A 124 2.08 13.82 12.83
N GLY A 125 1.29 14.77 12.32
CA GLY A 125 -0.14 14.84 12.60
C GLY A 125 -0.91 13.66 12.02
N VAL A 126 -0.50 13.15 10.86
CA VAL A 126 -1.06 11.90 10.28
C VAL A 126 -0.78 10.71 11.21
N ARG A 127 0.47 10.56 11.69
CA ARG A 127 0.83 9.46 12.62
C ARG A 127 0.05 9.54 13.93
N GLU A 128 -0.09 10.73 14.50
CA GLU A 128 -0.86 10.95 15.74
C GLU A 128 -2.35 10.64 15.54
N THR A 129 -2.93 11.06 14.42
CA THR A 129 -4.34 10.79 14.10
C THR A 129 -4.56 9.28 13.90
N LEU A 130 -3.63 8.60 13.22
CA LEU A 130 -3.67 7.14 13.07
C LEU A 130 -3.62 6.45 14.43
N TYR A 131 -2.75 6.89 15.33
CA TYR A 131 -2.65 6.35 16.68
C TYR A 131 -3.97 6.46 17.43
N GLN A 132 -4.63 7.62 17.37
CA GLN A 132 -5.94 7.79 18.00
C GLN A 132 -6.99 6.88 17.37
N LEU A 133 -7.00 6.74 16.03
CA LEU A 133 -7.93 5.85 15.33
C LEU A 133 -7.74 4.38 15.75
N LEU A 134 -6.49 3.90 15.81
CA LEU A 134 -6.19 2.53 16.25
C LEU A 134 -6.63 2.30 17.69
N LYS A 135 -6.33 3.24 18.59
CA LYS A 135 -6.63 3.17 20.02
C LYS A 135 -8.14 3.18 20.30
N THR A 136 -8.89 4.05 19.64
CA THR A 136 -10.29 4.32 19.98
C THR A 136 -11.29 3.47 19.20
N VAL A 137 -10.95 3.09 17.97
CA VAL A 137 -11.89 2.41 17.06
C VAL A 137 -11.42 0.99 16.75
N ILE A 138 -10.22 0.83 16.19
CA ILE A 138 -9.83 -0.43 15.57
C ILE A 138 -9.58 -1.52 16.63
N PHE A 139 -8.69 -1.29 17.59
CA PHE A 139 -8.37 -2.32 18.58
C PHE A 139 -9.54 -2.67 19.51
N PRO A 140 -10.36 -1.71 20.00
CA PRO A 140 -11.60 -2.06 20.70
C PRO A 140 -12.58 -2.88 19.87
N GLY A 141 -12.65 -2.65 18.55
CA GLY A 141 -13.52 -3.37 17.63
C GLY A 141 -13.04 -4.78 17.24
N CYS A 142 -11.77 -5.11 17.45
CA CYS A 142 -11.13 -6.37 17.03
C CYS A 142 -10.88 -7.36 18.19
N LYS A 143 -11.57 -7.23 19.32
CA LYS A 143 -11.36 -8.12 20.49
C LYS A 143 -11.79 -9.58 20.24
N GLU A 144 -12.74 -9.81 19.35
CA GLU A 144 -13.35 -11.12 19.08
C GLU A 144 -12.68 -11.89 17.92
N ASP A 145 -11.77 -11.25 17.19
CA ASP A 145 -11.11 -11.81 16.02
C ASP A 145 -9.78 -12.47 16.35
N ILE A 146 -9.36 -13.43 15.52
CA ILE A 146 -8.06 -14.12 15.61
C ILE A 146 -6.93 -13.06 15.68
N PRO A 147 -6.38 -12.76 16.86
CA PRO A 147 -5.54 -11.57 17.04
C PRO A 147 -4.21 -11.71 16.28
N GLY A 148 -3.73 -12.95 16.12
CA GLY A 148 -2.40 -13.24 15.61
C GLY A 148 -2.12 -12.72 14.20
N SER A 149 -3.08 -12.84 13.27
CA SER A 149 -2.89 -12.40 11.88
C SER A 149 -2.84 -10.87 11.79
N ILE A 150 -3.79 -10.19 12.43
CA ILE A 150 -3.87 -8.73 12.47
C ILE A 150 -2.62 -8.13 13.14
N ILE A 151 -2.21 -8.69 14.29
CA ILE A 151 -1.03 -8.23 15.01
C ILE A 151 0.22 -8.41 14.14
N SER A 152 0.40 -9.56 13.49
CA SER A 152 1.55 -9.80 12.60
C SER A 152 1.63 -8.77 11.46
N LEU A 153 0.49 -8.44 10.83
CA LEU A 153 0.42 -7.45 9.76
C LEU A 153 0.83 -6.05 10.22
N ILE A 154 0.44 -5.63 11.43
CA ILE A 154 0.78 -4.32 12.00
C ILE A 154 2.24 -4.31 12.49
N MET A 155 2.68 -5.37 13.16
CA MET A 155 4.01 -5.48 13.73
C MET A 155 5.12 -5.39 12.68
N ALA A 156 4.91 -5.92 11.47
CA ALA A 156 5.85 -5.76 10.37
C ALA A 156 6.13 -4.28 10.04
N TYR A 157 5.10 -3.44 10.01
CA TYR A 157 5.22 -2.01 9.75
C TYR A 157 5.79 -1.25 10.95
N ILE A 158 5.43 -1.64 12.17
CA ILE A 158 6.03 -1.10 13.40
C ILE A 158 7.53 -1.35 13.41
N PHE A 159 7.98 -2.56 13.12
CA PHE A 159 9.41 -2.87 13.07
C PHE A 159 10.15 -2.07 12.01
N ASN A 160 9.55 -1.91 10.83
CA ASN A 160 10.11 -1.05 9.78
C ASN A 160 10.23 0.41 10.25
N ALA A 161 9.22 0.90 10.98
CA ALA A 161 9.22 2.25 11.55
C ALA A 161 10.26 2.41 12.69
N MET A 162 10.49 1.39 13.51
CA MET A 162 11.50 1.39 14.57
C MET A 162 12.93 1.53 14.03
N THR A 163 13.18 1.13 12.79
CA THR A 163 14.49 1.26 12.12
C THR A 163 14.54 2.41 11.13
N HIS A 164 13.51 3.28 11.11
CA HIS A 164 13.42 4.39 10.16
C HIS A 164 14.54 5.43 10.36
N LEU A 165 14.91 6.13 9.28
CA LEU A 165 15.97 7.16 9.32
C LEU A 165 15.59 8.33 10.25
N MET A 166 14.35 8.78 10.18
CA MET A 166 13.83 9.90 10.98
C MET A 166 13.52 9.49 12.41
N PHE A 167 14.18 10.14 13.39
CA PHE A 167 14.06 9.82 14.81
C PHE A 167 12.62 9.92 15.37
N ASP A 168 11.87 10.95 14.98
CA ASP A 168 10.47 11.11 15.42
C ASP A 168 9.54 9.97 14.96
N ILE A 169 9.83 9.36 13.81
CA ILE A 169 9.07 8.20 13.30
C ILE A 169 9.42 6.97 14.15
N ARG A 170 10.70 6.78 14.47
CA ARG A 170 11.14 5.69 15.36
C ARG A 170 10.47 5.77 16.71
N LEU A 171 10.48 6.95 17.34
CA LEU A 171 9.84 7.17 18.65
C LEU A 171 8.35 6.86 18.61
N MET A 172 7.66 7.33 17.56
CA MET A 172 6.23 7.04 17.39
C MET A 172 5.97 5.54 17.19
N ALA A 173 6.89 4.80 16.55
CA ALA A 173 6.77 3.35 16.40
C ALA A 173 6.75 2.62 17.74
N PHE A 174 7.51 3.08 18.75
CA PHE A 174 7.43 2.51 20.10
C PHE A 174 6.08 2.78 20.77
N ASN A 175 5.48 3.95 20.53
CA ASN A 175 4.13 4.23 21.02
C ASN A 175 3.10 3.30 20.34
N PHE A 176 3.21 3.06 19.04
CA PHE A 176 2.36 2.08 18.35
C PHE A 176 2.56 0.66 18.88
N PHE A 177 3.80 0.25 19.15
CA PHE A 177 4.08 -1.04 19.76
C PHE A 177 3.46 -1.15 21.15
N GLU A 178 3.65 -0.13 22.00
CA GLU A 178 3.04 -0.06 23.32
C GLU A 178 1.52 -0.22 23.23
N LEU A 179 0.89 0.47 22.28
CA LEU A 179 -0.55 0.36 22.05
C LEU A 179 -0.96 -1.08 21.68
N VAL A 180 -0.20 -1.77 20.80
CA VAL A 180 -0.46 -3.18 20.48
C VAL A 180 -0.39 -4.05 21.74
N VAL A 181 0.63 -3.88 22.57
CA VAL A 181 0.83 -4.68 23.80
C VAL A 181 -0.26 -4.38 24.84
N GLN A 182 -0.71 -3.14 24.96
CA GLN A 182 -1.82 -2.76 25.84
C GLN A 182 -3.12 -3.50 25.51
N HIS A 183 -3.40 -3.71 24.22
CA HIS A 183 -4.60 -4.43 23.77
C HIS A 183 -4.38 -5.95 23.68
N TYR A 184 -3.15 -6.40 23.44
CA TYR A 184 -2.81 -7.80 23.22
C TYR A 184 -1.51 -8.17 23.96
N PRO A 185 -1.52 -8.32 25.31
CA PRO A 185 -0.30 -8.51 26.10
C PRO A 185 0.54 -9.73 25.67
N SER A 186 -0.12 -10.83 25.29
CA SER A 186 0.54 -12.07 24.84
C SER A 186 1.41 -11.89 23.60
N SER A 187 1.19 -10.83 22.81
CA SER A 187 1.99 -10.53 21.62
C SER A 187 3.42 -10.10 21.95
N PHE A 188 3.67 -9.55 23.15
CA PHE A 188 4.99 -9.06 23.53
C PHE A 188 6.04 -10.18 23.47
N LEU A 189 5.73 -11.35 24.03
CA LEU A 189 6.67 -12.48 24.13
C LEU A 189 7.10 -12.99 22.75
N LEU A 190 6.20 -12.95 21.76
CA LEU A 190 6.49 -13.36 20.38
C LEU A 190 7.55 -12.47 19.71
N TYR A 191 7.64 -11.21 20.14
CA TYR A 191 8.41 -10.16 19.49
C TYR A 191 9.53 -9.58 20.36
N ALA A 192 9.69 -10.10 21.58
CA ALA A 192 10.52 -9.52 22.63
C ALA A 192 11.97 -9.29 22.19
N ASP A 193 12.63 -10.29 21.61
CA ASP A 193 14.03 -10.16 21.19
C ASP A 193 14.22 -9.00 20.20
N LYS A 194 13.44 -8.99 19.11
CA LYS A 194 13.51 -7.93 18.09
C LYS A 194 13.18 -6.55 18.63
N VAL A 195 12.17 -6.45 19.51
CA VAL A 195 11.78 -5.19 20.15
C VAL A 195 12.90 -4.67 21.05
N LEU A 196 13.47 -5.52 21.89
CA LEU A 196 14.55 -5.15 22.81
C LEU A 196 15.80 -4.71 22.03
N GLN A 197 16.15 -5.41 20.94
CA GLN A 197 17.25 -4.97 20.07
C GLN A 197 17.01 -3.56 19.49
N ASN A 198 15.78 -3.24 19.10
CA ASN A 198 15.44 -1.90 18.60
C ASN A 198 15.54 -0.82 19.68
N TYR A 199 15.13 -1.12 20.92
CA TYR A 199 15.34 -0.21 22.06
C TYR A 199 16.83 0.02 22.32
N VAL A 200 17.64 -1.05 22.31
CA VAL A 200 19.09 -0.98 22.48
C VAL A 200 19.75 -0.14 21.37
N ASP A 201 19.35 -0.31 20.10
CA ASP A 201 19.89 0.50 18.99
C ASP A 201 19.61 2.00 19.17
N ILE A 202 18.41 2.36 19.63
CA ILE A 202 18.10 3.77 19.91
C ILE A 202 18.95 4.35 21.03
N LEU A 203 19.19 3.56 22.09
CA LEU A 203 20.02 4.02 23.21
C LEU A 203 21.49 4.17 22.81
N LYS A 204 21.99 3.33 21.90
CA LYS A 204 23.37 3.39 21.40
C LYS A 204 23.64 4.63 20.55
N LYS A 205 22.64 5.16 19.83
CA LYS A 205 22.79 6.34 18.96
C LYS A 205 22.84 7.63 19.77
N LYS A 206 24.03 7.94 20.31
CA LYS A 206 24.32 9.11 21.18
C LYS A 206 24.06 10.49 20.56
N HIS A 207 23.97 10.61 19.22
CA HIS A 207 23.92 11.91 18.53
C HIS A 207 22.56 12.63 18.54
N SER A 208 21.45 11.96 18.89
CA SER A 208 20.11 12.57 19.00
C SER A 208 19.74 13.03 20.44
N TYR A 209 20.69 12.91 21.38
CA TYR A 209 20.42 12.97 22.83
C TYR A 209 20.09 14.36 23.38
N VAL A 210 20.48 15.44 22.69
CA VAL A 210 20.48 16.79 23.31
C VAL A 210 19.11 17.47 23.28
N GLN A 211 18.25 17.22 22.27
CA GLN A 211 16.94 17.89 22.18
C GLN A 211 15.73 17.01 22.55
N ASP A 212 15.85 15.68 22.48
CA ASP A 212 14.69 14.77 22.60
C ASP A 212 14.72 13.80 23.79
N LYS A 213 15.54 14.09 24.82
CA LYS A 213 15.66 13.25 26.02
C LYS A 213 14.30 12.93 26.66
N GLY A 214 13.39 13.90 26.74
CA GLY A 214 12.04 13.69 27.27
C GLY A 214 11.23 12.66 26.48
N LYS A 215 11.29 12.71 25.14
CA LYS A 215 10.59 11.75 24.27
C LYS A 215 11.17 10.34 24.40
N LEU A 216 12.50 10.24 24.49
CA LEU A 216 13.18 8.95 24.72
C LEU A 216 12.79 8.35 26.06
N MET A 217 12.78 9.14 27.14
CA MET A 217 12.32 8.69 28.45
C MET A 217 10.86 8.23 28.42
N SER A 218 10.00 8.91 27.65
CA SER A 218 8.61 8.47 27.44
C SER A 218 8.54 7.10 26.74
N ALA A 219 9.37 6.87 25.72
CA ALA A 219 9.43 5.57 25.04
C ALA A 219 9.93 4.45 25.97
N LEU A 220 10.95 4.72 26.80
CA LEU A 220 11.43 3.77 27.81
C LEU A 220 10.39 3.50 28.89
N ALA A 221 9.66 4.52 29.33
CA ALA A 221 8.53 4.34 30.24
C ALA A 221 7.44 3.47 29.61
N GLY A 222 7.24 3.57 28.28
CA GLY A 222 6.38 2.67 27.50
C GLY A 222 6.85 1.22 27.56
N LEU A 223 8.15 0.96 27.40
CA LEU A 223 8.71 -0.38 27.58
C LEU A 223 8.44 -0.95 28.98
N VAL A 224 8.63 -0.15 30.03
CA VAL A 224 8.33 -0.56 31.41
C VAL A 224 6.86 -0.93 31.56
N ARG A 225 5.95 -0.13 30.98
CA ARG A 225 4.51 -0.45 30.96
C ARG A 225 4.23 -1.76 30.23
N CYS A 226 4.84 -2.00 29.06
CA CYS A 226 4.71 -3.27 28.34
C CYS A 226 5.17 -4.46 29.19
N LEU A 227 6.30 -4.33 29.88
CA LEU A 227 6.83 -5.40 30.75
C LEU A 227 5.94 -5.66 31.96
N SER A 228 5.29 -4.62 32.52
CA SER A 228 4.34 -4.79 33.63
C SER A 228 3.04 -5.49 33.26
N LEU A 229 2.70 -5.53 31.97
CA LEU A 229 1.51 -6.21 31.44
C LEU A 229 1.75 -7.69 31.14
N LEU A 230 3.01 -8.14 31.20
CA LEU A 230 3.31 -9.56 31.08
C LEU A 230 2.74 -10.30 32.28
N PRO A 231 2.06 -11.44 32.08
CA PRO A 231 1.73 -12.30 33.20
C PRO A 231 3.04 -12.61 33.94
N SER A 232 3.08 -12.36 35.25
CA SER A 232 4.16 -12.88 36.08
C SER A 232 4.27 -14.35 35.76
N VAL A 233 5.45 -14.78 35.32
CA VAL A 233 5.76 -16.20 35.19
C VAL A 233 5.65 -16.74 36.60
N GLU A 234 4.47 -17.21 36.98
CA GLU A 234 4.30 -18.04 38.15
C GLU A 234 5.23 -19.22 37.92
N GLN A 235 6.32 -19.22 38.68
CA GLN A 235 7.15 -20.38 38.89
C GLN A 235 6.26 -21.48 39.47
N LYS A 236 5.61 -22.26 38.60
CA LYS A 236 5.33 -23.65 38.92
C LYS A 236 6.66 -24.39 38.85
N ALA A 237 7.47 -24.20 39.89
CA ALA A 237 8.35 -25.27 40.36
C ALA A 237 7.42 -26.44 40.72
N SER A 238 7.52 -27.59 40.05
CA SER A 238 8.33 -28.75 40.48
C SER A 238 7.72 -30.02 39.83
N PRO A 239 8.26 -31.23 40.00
CA PRO A 239 9.63 -31.72 39.72
C PRO A 239 9.63 -32.98 38.80
N SER A 240 10.82 -33.33 38.27
CA SER A 240 11.34 -34.70 38.02
C SER A 240 10.62 -35.76 37.16
N TYR A 241 11.40 -36.29 36.19
CA TYR A 241 11.47 -37.67 35.60
C TYR A 241 10.15 -38.29 35.08
N GLU A 242 10.03 -38.87 33.89
CA GLU A 242 10.85 -39.88 33.21
C GLU A 242 10.25 -40.11 31.80
N LYS A 243 11.08 -40.55 30.83
CA LYS A 243 10.76 -41.28 29.58
C LYS A 243 9.32 -41.23 29.03
N VAL A 244 9.15 -40.82 27.77
CA VAL A 244 8.64 -41.71 26.68
C VAL A 244 9.24 -41.27 25.34
N ILE A 245 9.96 -42.21 24.75
CA ILE A 245 10.47 -42.30 23.39
C ILE A 245 9.30 -42.55 22.42
N VAL A 246 9.28 -41.80 21.32
CA VAL A 246 8.86 -42.19 19.95
C VAL A 246 7.54 -42.96 19.78
N VAL A 247 6.51 -42.28 19.24
CA VAL A 247 5.64 -42.70 18.10
C VAL A 247 5.04 -41.36 17.58
N ALA A 248 5.19 -40.88 16.35
CA ALA A 248 4.72 -41.47 15.11
C ALA A 248 5.30 -40.70 13.90
N PHE A 249 5.80 -41.48 12.92
CA PHE A 249 6.15 -41.18 11.52
C PHE A 249 7.16 -40.08 11.21
#